data_AF-A0A8S2S6S6-F1
#
_entry.id   AF-A0A8S2S6S6-F1
#
_cell.length_a   1.000
_cell.length_b   1.000
_cell.length_c   1.000
_cell.angle_alpha   90.00
_cell.angle_beta   90.00
_cell.angle_gamma   90.00
#
_symmetry.space_group_name_H-M   'P 1'
#
loop_
_entity.id
_entity.type
_entity.pdbx_description
1 polymer ?
#
loop_
_entity_poly.entity_id
_entity_poly.type
_entity_poly.pdbx_seq_one_letter_code
_entity_poly.pdbx_strand_id
1 'polypeptide(L)'
;FNGVNDFCLVYLKPDSGAKYIKKCDRYQRVFQSGIEICNNRYHAFGASNSQLRESSYWFIRATSREEAHEKRQKFGDFSRINNVGKYVARLGLWFSTTHSTGVNTFN
;
A
#
# COMPACT_ATOMS: atom_id res chain seq x y z
N PHE A 1 -10.57 10.27 7.07
CA PHE A 1 -10.67 9.11 6.17
C PHE A 1 -12.13 8.72 6.09
N ASN A 2 -12.65 8.35 4.92
CA ASN A 2 -14.02 7.81 4.76
C ASN A 2 -14.07 6.31 5.05
N GLY A 3 -13.21 5.82 5.95
CA GLY A 3 -13.06 4.41 6.28
C GLY A 3 -12.37 3.59 5.17
N VAL A 4 -12.63 2.28 5.17
CA VAL A 4 -11.98 1.29 4.29
C VAL A 4 -12.18 1.55 2.78
N ASN A 5 -13.22 2.29 2.40
CA ASN A 5 -13.54 2.61 1.01
C ASN A 5 -12.53 3.56 0.34
N ASP A 6 -11.70 4.25 1.13
CA ASP A 6 -10.60 5.04 0.60
C ASP A 6 -9.40 4.19 0.20
N PHE A 7 -9.41 2.87 0.46
CA PHE A 7 -8.30 1.99 0.16
C PHE A 7 -8.67 0.96 -0.91
N CYS A 8 -7.71 0.61 -1.75
CA CYS A 8 -7.82 -0.54 -2.64
C CYS A 8 -6.54 -1.37 -2.62
N LEU A 9 -6.69 -2.70 -2.65
CA LEU A 9 -5.58 -3.63 -2.75
C LEU A 9 -5.35 -3.98 -4.22
N VAL A 10 -4.13 -3.75 -4.69
CA VAL A 10 -3.76 -3.92 -6.10
C VAL A 10 -2.75 -5.05 -6.22
N TYR A 11 -3.09 -6.07 -7.01
CA TYR A 11 -2.18 -7.17 -7.35
C TYR A 11 -1.44 -6.84 -8.65
N LEU A 12 -0.14 -6.62 -8.56
CA LEU A 12 0.73 -6.44 -9.72
C LEU A 12 1.30 -7.79 -10.12
N LYS A 13 0.53 -8.55 -10.90
CA LYS A 13 1.01 -9.80 -11.48
C LYS A 13 1.98 -9.50 -12.63
N PRO A 14 3.12 -10.21 -12.69
CA PRO A 14 3.99 -10.15 -13.87
C PRO A 14 3.24 -10.71 -15.08
N ASP A 15 3.43 -10.09 -16.25
CA ASP A 15 3.02 -10.70 -17.52
C ASP A 15 3.88 -11.95 -17.75
N SER A 16 3.21 -13.07 -18.08
CA SER A 16 3.86 -14.32 -18.44
C SER A 16 4.75 -14.09 -19.67
N GLY A 17 6.06 -13.93 -19.47
CA GLY A 17 7.05 -13.76 -20.53
C GLY A 17 7.66 -12.35 -20.68
N ALA A 18 7.33 -11.37 -19.84
CA ALA A 18 7.93 -10.03 -19.93
C ALA A 18 9.38 -10.00 -19.38
N LYS A 19 10.33 -9.46 -20.16
CA LYS A 19 11.72 -9.17 -19.71
C LYS A 19 11.70 -8.28 -18.46
N TYR A 20 12.58 -8.56 -17.49
CA TYR A 20 12.70 -7.85 -16.20
C TYR A 20 12.67 -6.32 -16.29
N ILE A 21 13.28 -5.73 -17.33
CA ILE A 21 13.32 -4.27 -17.52
C ILE A 21 11.92 -3.69 -17.77
N LYS A 22 11.14 -4.29 -18.68
CA LYS A 22 9.74 -3.87 -18.95
C LYS A 22 8.84 -4.06 -17.72
N LYS A 23 9.18 -5.01 -16.84
CA LYS A 23 8.51 -5.21 -15.56
C LYS A 23 8.76 -4.01 -14.65
N CYS A 24 10.01 -3.59 -14.44
CA CYS A 24 10.33 -2.42 -13.61
C CYS A 24 9.60 -1.15 -14.06
N ASP A 25 9.51 -0.90 -15.37
CA ASP A 25 8.82 0.27 -15.92
C ASP A 25 7.34 0.31 -15.57
N ARG A 26 6.64 -0.82 -15.69
CA ARG A 26 5.20 -0.90 -15.35
C ARG A 26 4.98 -0.61 -13.87
N TYR A 27 5.78 -1.22 -13.00
CA TYR A 27 5.66 -1.03 -11.56
C TYR A 27 5.97 0.42 -11.19
N GLN A 28 7.03 1.01 -11.76
CA GLN A 28 7.37 2.42 -11.56
C GLN A 28 6.24 3.34 -12.00
N ARG A 29 5.62 3.11 -13.17
CA ARG A 29 4.50 3.93 -13.63
C ARG A 29 3.31 3.86 -12.70
N VAL A 30 2.94 2.66 -12.21
CA VAL A 30 1.82 2.49 -11.27
C VAL A 30 2.12 3.18 -9.94
N PHE A 31 3.33 3.03 -9.38
CA PHE A 31 3.67 3.66 -8.12
C PHE A 31 3.81 5.18 -8.21
N GLN A 32 4.33 5.69 -9.32
CA GLN A 32 4.48 7.13 -9.54
C GLN A 32 3.14 7.77 -9.89
N SER A 33 2.43 7.25 -10.89
CA SER A 33 1.23 7.88 -11.44
C SER A 33 -0.01 7.63 -10.59
N GLY A 34 -0.03 6.51 -9.86
CA GLY A 34 -1.24 5.97 -9.26
C GLY A 34 -2.05 5.17 -10.27
N ILE A 35 -3.25 4.77 -9.87
CA ILE A 35 -4.24 4.09 -10.70
C ILE A 35 -5.57 4.83 -10.62
N GLU A 36 -6.40 4.68 -11.65
CA GLU A 36 -7.74 5.24 -11.69
C GLU A 36 -8.77 4.11 -11.76
N ILE A 37 -9.74 4.13 -10.85
CA ILE A 37 -10.83 3.17 -10.77
C ILE A 37 -12.12 3.95 -10.55
N CYS A 38 -13.14 3.72 -11.39
CA CYS A 38 -14.44 4.37 -11.27
C CYS A 38 -14.35 5.90 -11.05
N ASN A 39 -13.53 6.59 -11.88
CA ASN A 39 -13.32 8.03 -11.82
C ASN A 39 -12.68 8.54 -10.51
N ASN A 40 -12.10 7.65 -9.71
CA ASN A 40 -11.36 7.96 -8.50
C ASN A 40 -9.89 7.59 -8.70
N ARG A 41 -9.01 8.49 -8.29
CA ARG A 41 -7.57 8.28 -8.37
C ARG A 41 -7.03 7.75 -7.05
N TYR A 42 -6.17 6.75 -7.16
CA TYR A 42 -5.56 6.08 -6.03
C TYR A 42 -4.04 6.11 -6.16
N HIS A 43 -3.37 6.50 -5.09
CA HIS A 43 -1.92 6.60 -5.02
C HIS A 43 -1.35 5.51 -4.13
N ALA A 44 -0.15 5.04 -4.45
CA ALA A 44 0.55 4.03 -3.67
C ALA A 44 0.54 4.40 -2.20
N PHE A 45 0.29 3.45 -1.31
CA PHE A 45 0.17 3.72 0.12
C PHE A 45 1.13 2.86 0.92
N GLY A 46 0.94 1.54 0.91
CA GLY A 46 1.68 0.62 1.78
C GLY A 46 1.54 -0.83 1.35
N ALA A 47 2.27 -1.74 1.99
CA ALA A 47 2.19 -3.17 1.78
C ALA A 47 2.84 -3.89 2.96
N SER A 48 2.29 -4.97 3.47
CA SER A 48 2.93 -5.81 4.48
C SER A 48 4.00 -6.73 3.86
N ASN A 49 4.79 -7.43 4.69
CA ASN A 49 5.76 -8.41 4.19
C ASN A 49 5.11 -9.57 3.40
N SER A 50 3.89 -10.00 3.75
CA SER A 50 3.17 -11.00 2.96
C SER A 50 2.74 -10.42 1.62
N GLN A 51 2.24 -9.19 1.62
CA GLN A 51 1.83 -8.49 0.41
C GLN A 51 3.00 -8.24 -0.56
N LEU A 52 4.19 -7.88 -0.04
CA LEU A 52 5.41 -7.77 -0.85
C LEU A 52 5.77 -9.09 -1.56
N ARG A 53 5.63 -10.24 -0.88
CA ARG A 53 5.87 -11.56 -1.48
C ARG A 53 4.84 -11.91 -2.54
N GLU A 54 3.59 -11.52 -2.31
CA GLU A 54 2.48 -11.75 -3.25
C GLU A 54 2.40 -10.70 -4.37
N SER A 55 3.31 -9.71 -4.38
CA SER A 55 3.26 -8.56 -5.30
C SER A 55 1.94 -7.79 -5.23
N SER A 56 1.38 -7.66 -4.02
CA SER A 56 0.19 -6.86 -3.73
C SER A 56 0.55 -5.61 -2.92
N TYR A 57 -0.19 -4.53 -3.15
CA TYR A 57 0.08 -3.22 -2.57
C TYR A 57 -1.22 -2.47 -2.31
N TRP A 58 -1.32 -1.81 -1.16
CA TRP A 58 -2.38 -0.88 -0.84
C TRP A 58 -2.18 0.45 -1.56
N PHE A 59 -3.27 0.97 -2.11
CA PHE A 59 -3.36 2.32 -2.63
C PHE A 59 -4.46 3.07 -1.87
N ILE A 60 -4.31 4.39 -1.75
CA ILE A 60 -5.26 5.28 -1.08
C ILE A 60 -5.84 6.26 -2.08
N ARG A 61 -7.15 6.51 -1.98
CA ARG A 61 -7.85 7.51 -2.76
C ARG A 61 -7.32 8.91 -2.44
N ALA A 62 -6.82 9.61 -3.45
CA ALA A 62 -6.36 10.99 -3.35
C ALA A 62 -6.38 11.65 -4.73
N THR A 63 -6.73 12.94 -4.77
CA THR A 63 -6.77 13.76 -5.98
C THR A 63 -5.37 14.18 -6.43
N SER A 64 -4.41 14.22 -5.50
CA SER A 64 -3.01 14.57 -5.76
C SER A 64 -2.03 13.74 -4.92
N ARG A 65 -0.73 13.81 -5.26
CA ARG A 65 0.32 13.17 -4.46
C ARG A 65 0.51 13.86 -3.12
N GLU A 66 0.28 15.16 -3.08
CA GLU A 66 0.35 16.01 -1.89
C GLU A 66 -0.74 15.61 -0.90
N GLU A 67 -1.99 15.44 -1.37
CA GLU A 67 -3.09 14.93 -0.55
C GLU A 67 -2.80 13.50 -0.06
N ALA A 68 -2.23 12.64 -0.93
CA ALA A 68 -1.80 11.31 -0.51
C ALA A 68 -0.74 11.39 0.59
N HIS A 69 0.21 12.31 0.50
CA HIS A 69 1.25 12.51 1.51
C HIS A 69 0.67 12.99 2.84
N GLU A 70 -0.20 14.01 2.83
CA GLU A 70 -0.91 14.50 4.01
C GLU A 70 -1.74 13.39 4.68
N LYS A 71 -2.47 12.59 3.88
CA LYS A 71 -3.21 11.43 4.38
C LYS A 71 -2.28 10.42 5.04
N ARG A 72 -1.10 10.15 4.48
CA ARG A 72 -0.15 9.24 5.11
C ARG A 72 0.34 9.78 6.45
N GLN A 73 0.62 11.09 6.59
CA GLN A 73 1.03 11.67 7.87
C GLN A 73 0.01 11.45 9.00
N LYS A 74 -1.28 11.32 8.67
CA LYS A 74 -2.33 10.99 9.67
C LYS A 74 -2.21 9.57 10.25
N PHE A 75 -1.43 8.68 9.64
CA PHE A 75 -1.14 7.33 10.16
C PHE A 75 0.14 7.26 11.00
N GLY A 76 0.83 8.38 11.20
CA GLY A 76 2.02 8.47 12.05
C GLY A 76 3.10 9.40 11.49
N ASP A 77 4.07 9.73 12.33
CA ASP A 77 5.27 10.42 11.89
C ASP A 77 6.24 9.45 11.23
N PHE A 78 6.42 9.61 9.92
CA PHE A 78 7.31 8.80 9.10
C PHE A 78 8.57 9.55 8.67
N SER A 79 8.81 10.75 9.20
CA SER A 79 9.98 11.59 8.90
C SER A 79 11.32 10.88 9.10
N ARG A 80 11.36 9.84 9.96
CA ARG A 80 12.55 9.03 10.26
C ARG A 80 12.73 7.81 9.36
N ILE A 81 11.83 7.55 8.40
CA ILE A 81 11.91 6.39 7.50
C ILE A 81 12.37 6.85 6.10
N ASN A 82 13.68 6.78 5.87
CA ASN A 82 14.29 7.20 4.61
C ASN A 82 14.21 6.15 3.49
N ASN A 83 13.52 5.02 3.73
CA ASN A 83 13.42 3.92 2.78
C ASN A 83 11.95 3.61 2.47
N VAL A 84 11.57 3.75 1.20
CA VAL A 84 10.21 3.52 0.71
C VAL A 84 9.70 2.11 1.02
N GLY A 85 10.55 1.09 0.95
CA GLY A 85 10.18 -0.28 1.32
C GLY A 85 9.84 -0.44 2.80
N LYS A 86 10.68 0.10 3.69
CA LYS A 86 10.40 0.12 5.14
C LYS A 86 9.15 0.94 5.49
N TYR A 87 8.95 2.03 4.77
CA TYR A 87 7.80 2.91 4.92
C TYR A 87 6.50 2.21 4.57
N VAL A 88 6.47 1.59 3.39
CA VAL A 88 5.35 0.79 2.87
C VAL A 88 5.07 -0.40 3.80
N ALA A 89 6.11 -1.08 4.29
CA ALA A 89 6.02 -2.18 5.27
C ALA A 89 5.35 -1.77 6.58
N ARG A 90 5.72 -0.59 7.13
CA ARG A 90 5.15 -0.09 8.38
C ARG A 90 3.70 0.34 8.24
N LEU A 91 3.33 0.91 7.09
CA LEU A 91 1.92 1.18 6.77
C LEU A 91 1.11 -0.11 6.64
N GLY A 92 1.69 -1.17 6.07
CA GLY A 92 1.06 -2.49 5.98
C GLY A 92 0.70 -3.13 7.33
N LEU A 93 1.39 -2.77 8.42
CA LEU A 93 1.10 -3.29 9.77
C LEU A 93 -0.27 -2.81 10.29
N TRP A 94 -0.73 -1.63 9.87
CA TRP A 94 -2.06 -1.13 10.22
C TRP A 94 -3.19 -1.90 9.54
N PHE A 95 -2.88 -2.62 8.46
CA PHE A 95 -3.82 -3.44 7.70
C PHE A 95 -3.61 -4.95 7.92
N SER A 96 -2.65 -5.35 8.76
CA SER A 96 -2.53 -6.75 9.13
C SER A 96 -3.65 -7.11 10.11
N THR A 97 -4.49 -8.07 9.72
CA THR A 97 -5.46 -8.69 10.62
C THR A 97 -4.71 -9.34 11.78
N THR A 98 -4.72 -8.71 12.95
CA THR A 98 -4.40 -9.41 14.20
C THR A 98 -5.54 -10.37 14.48
N HIS A 99 -5.33 -11.68 14.29
CA HIS A 99 -6.17 -12.66 14.97
C HIS A 99 -5.97 -12.43 16.45
N SER A 100 -6.99 -11.88 17.12
CA SER A 100 -7.04 -11.87 18.57
C SER A 100 -7.05 -13.32 19.02
N THR A 101 -5.90 -13.88 19.39
CA THR A 101 -5.87 -15.10 20.18
C THR A 101 -6.40 -14.72 21.54
N GLY A 102 -7.73 -14.80 21.68
CA GLY A 102 -8.39 -14.73 22.97
C GLY A 102 -7.93 -15.89 23.82
N VAL A 103 -6.77 -15.75 24.45
CA VAL A 103 -6.40 -16.59 25.58
C VAL A 103 -7.25 -16.06 26.74
N ASN A 104 -8.37 -16.72 26.99
CA ASN A 104 -9.07 -16.61 28.26
C ASN A 104 -8.16 -17.24 29.31
N THR A 105 -7.27 -16.43 29.90
CA THR A 105 -6.59 -16.80 31.14
C THR A 105 -7.60 -16.59 32.26
N PHE A 106 -8.40 -17.63 32.53
CA PHE A 106 -8.95 -17.79 33.87
C PHE A 106 -7.78 -18.11 34.79
N ASN A 107 -7.45 -17.18 35.68
CA ASN A 107 -6.99 -17.49 37.03
C ASN A 107 -7.24 -16.29 37.94
#